data_AF-A0A2P5B9V8-F1
#
_entry.id   AF-A0A2P5B9V8-F1
#
_cell.length_a   1.000
_cell.length_b   1.000
_cell.length_c   1.000
_cell.angle_alpha   90.00
_cell.angle_beta   90.00
_cell.angle_gamma   90.00
#
_symmetry.space_group_name_H-M   'P 1'
#
loop_
_entity.id
_entity.type
_entity.pdbx_description
1 polymer ?
#
loop_
_entity_poly.entity_id
_entity_poly.type
_entity_poly.pdbx_seq_one_letter_code
_entity_poly.pdbx_strand_id
1 'polypeptide(L)'
;MASLLEGIVESVEMWLKLIKKPQPYVDPTLDPVLLVPGIAGSILKAVDDENGKEERVWVRILAADYKFRTKLWSRFDPSTGRTVSLDPKTSIVVPEDRNGLYAIDVLDPDMVIGRECVYYFHDMIVEMIKWGFQEGKTLFGFGYDFRQSNRLQETLDRFSAKLESIYNASGGKKINIISHSMGGLLVKCFMSLHADVFEKYVKNWIAIAAPFQGAPGYIASTFLNGMSFVEGWEQNFFISKWSMHQLLIECPSVYELMACLDFDWEHIPLLEVWREKLVDGNSHVILESYSPVESVEIFNEALSSNMVIHNGVNIPLPYNWEILKWANETRKILSRAKVPSQVKFFNIYGINMKTPHSVCYGNEETPVKDLQELRYFQPTYVCVDGDGTVPAESAKADGLNAEARVGVPGEHRGILCDHHVFRILKHWLRADHDPFYNPLNDYVILPTAFEMERHEEKGLQVTSLKEEWEIISENQDNLGSEKPFVSSITVSHNGGNNQSSRAEACATIVVHPQNEGKQRVELNAVSVSVDA
;
A
#
# COMPACT_ATOMS: atom_id res chain seq x y z
N MET A 1 40.67 -5.06 12.55
CA MET A 1 39.29 -5.61 12.62
C MET A 1 38.39 -4.89 11.62
N ALA A 2 38.20 -3.57 11.69
CA ALA A 2 37.43 -2.80 10.70
C ALA A 2 37.99 -2.90 9.26
N SER A 3 39.30 -2.75 9.07
CA SER A 3 39.95 -2.88 7.74
C SER A 3 39.93 -4.30 7.16
N LEU A 4 39.79 -5.31 8.01
CA LEU A 4 39.69 -6.71 7.59
C LEU A 4 38.26 -7.04 7.14
N LEU A 5 37.27 -6.40 7.77
CA LEU A 5 35.85 -6.50 7.39
C LEU A 5 35.59 -5.81 6.05
N GLU A 6 36.15 -4.61 5.83
CA GLU A 6 36.09 -3.92 4.52
C GLU A 6 36.72 -4.77 3.41
N GLY A 7 37.91 -5.34 3.64
CA GLY A 7 38.55 -6.21 2.65
C GLY A 7 37.78 -7.51 2.35
N ILE A 8 37.07 -8.05 3.34
CA ILE A 8 36.17 -9.21 3.15
C ILE A 8 34.93 -8.80 2.35
N VAL A 9 34.32 -7.66 2.64
CA VAL A 9 33.15 -7.15 1.91
C VAL A 9 33.51 -6.85 0.44
N GLU A 10 34.62 -6.17 0.18
CA GLU A 10 35.10 -5.92 -1.20
C GLU A 10 35.41 -7.23 -1.95
N SER A 11 35.99 -8.21 -1.27
CA SER A 11 36.29 -9.53 -1.85
C SER A 11 35.01 -10.31 -2.17
N VAL A 12 34.00 -10.26 -1.29
CA VAL A 12 32.69 -10.88 -1.51
C VAL A 12 31.94 -10.17 -2.64
N GLU A 13 31.99 -8.84 -2.71
CA GLU A 13 31.41 -8.08 -3.83
C GLU A 13 32.08 -8.40 -5.17
N MET A 14 33.42 -8.53 -5.20
CA MET A 14 34.14 -8.98 -6.39
C MET A 14 33.75 -10.41 -6.78
N TRP A 15 33.60 -11.31 -5.81
CA TRP A 15 33.16 -12.69 -6.05
C TRP A 15 31.72 -12.75 -6.59
N LEU A 16 30.81 -11.96 -6.03
CA LEU A 16 29.42 -11.83 -6.50
C LEU A 16 29.33 -11.21 -7.90
N LYS A 17 30.28 -10.32 -8.26
CA LYS A 17 30.42 -9.78 -9.63
C LYS A 17 30.98 -10.83 -10.62
N LEU A 18 31.77 -11.80 -10.14
CA LEU A 18 32.36 -12.89 -10.95
C LEU A 18 31.40 -14.06 -11.18
N ILE A 19 30.38 -14.24 -10.34
CA ILE A 19 29.24 -15.10 -10.66
C ILE A 19 28.53 -14.45 -11.84
N LYS A 20 28.70 -15.03 -13.05
CA LYS A 20 27.88 -14.67 -14.21
C LYS A 20 26.42 -14.83 -13.79
N LYS A 21 25.75 -13.71 -13.47
CA LYS A 21 24.29 -13.71 -13.34
C LYS A 21 23.75 -14.30 -14.65
N PRO A 22 22.92 -15.35 -14.60
CA PRO A 22 22.31 -15.86 -15.81
C PRO A 22 21.68 -14.68 -16.55
N GLN A 23 21.88 -14.61 -17.87
CA GLN A 23 21.23 -13.56 -18.65
C GLN A 23 19.72 -13.69 -18.41
N PRO A 24 19.04 -12.61 -17.99
CA PRO A 24 17.61 -12.68 -17.74
C PRO A 24 16.92 -13.11 -19.03
N TYR A 25 15.93 -14.00 -18.91
CA TYR A 25 15.05 -14.36 -20.01
C TYR A 25 14.36 -13.08 -20.53
N VAL A 26 14.30 -12.90 -21.85
CA VAL A 26 13.65 -11.75 -22.48
C VAL A 26 12.72 -12.28 -23.56
N ASP A 27 11.44 -11.92 -23.46
CA ASP A 27 10.44 -12.20 -24.49
C ASP A 27 10.16 -10.91 -25.29
N PRO A 28 10.61 -10.82 -26.56
CA PRO A 28 10.42 -9.63 -27.38
C PRO A 28 8.97 -9.45 -27.85
N THR A 29 8.10 -10.46 -27.68
CA THR A 29 6.72 -10.41 -28.14
C THR A 29 5.82 -9.64 -27.19
N LEU A 30 6.19 -9.53 -25.91
CA LEU A 30 5.44 -8.81 -24.88
C LEU A 30 5.22 -7.34 -25.24
N ASP A 31 4.03 -6.85 -24.92
CA ASP A 31 3.67 -5.44 -25.02
C ASP A 31 4.19 -4.68 -23.79
N PRO A 32 4.59 -3.40 -23.93
CA PRO A 32 5.16 -2.65 -22.82
C PRO A 32 4.19 -2.46 -21.66
N VAL A 33 4.73 -2.39 -20.45
CA VAL A 33 4.00 -2.14 -19.20
C VAL A 33 4.52 -0.89 -18.52
N LEU A 34 3.58 -0.05 -18.06
CA LEU A 34 3.84 1.11 -17.22
C LEU A 34 3.20 0.88 -15.84
N LEU A 35 4.04 0.89 -14.80
CA LEU A 35 3.61 0.80 -13.40
C LEU A 35 3.38 2.20 -12.82
N VAL A 36 2.22 2.43 -12.20
CA VAL A 36 1.81 3.72 -11.61
C VAL A 36 1.48 3.51 -10.12
N PRO A 37 2.20 4.19 -9.20
CA PRO A 37 2.05 4.03 -7.75
C PRO A 37 0.82 4.74 -7.20
N GLY A 38 0.51 4.45 -5.94
CA GLY A 38 -0.53 5.13 -5.17
C GLY A 38 0.00 6.31 -4.38
N ILE A 39 -0.83 6.83 -3.47
CA ILE A 39 -0.42 7.87 -2.54
C ILE A 39 0.77 7.38 -1.71
N ALA A 40 1.76 8.24 -1.53
CA ALA A 40 2.99 7.94 -0.81
C ALA A 40 3.87 6.81 -1.42
N GLY A 41 3.49 6.22 -2.56
CA GLY A 41 4.21 5.13 -3.23
C GLY A 41 5.31 5.57 -4.20
N SER A 42 5.76 6.83 -4.13
CA SER A 42 6.87 7.36 -4.92
C SER A 42 7.94 7.97 -4.03
N ILE A 43 9.21 7.72 -4.32
CA ILE A 43 10.33 8.45 -3.71
C ILE A 43 10.24 9.93 -4.08
N LEU A 44 10.39 10.82 -3.09
CA LEU A 44 10.53 12.26 -3.29
C LEU A 44 11.93 12.73 -2.86
N LYS A 45 12.52 13.57 -3.69
CA LYS A 45 13.76 14.28 -3.40
C LYS A 45 13.49 15.78 -3.29
N ALA A 46 14.07 16.41 -2.28
CA ALA A 46 14.20 17.85 -2.21
C ALA A 46 15.43 18.27 -3.02
N VAL A 47 15.28 19.31 -3.83
CA VAL A 47 16.34 19.95 -4.59
C VAL A 47 16.51 21.36 -4.05
N ASP A 48 17.73 21.69 -3.66
CA ASP A 48 18.11 23.06 -3.30
C ASP A 48 18.24 23.89 -4.58
N ASP A 49 17.43 24.93 -4.72
CA ASP A 49 17.36 25.73 -5.94
C ASP A 49 18.63 26.59 -6.17
N GLU A 50 19.46 26.81 -5.14
CA GLU A 50 20.69 27.60 -5.26
C GLU A 50 21.87 26.77 -5.79
N ASN A 51 21.99 25.52 -5.36
CA ASN A 51 23.15 24.67 -5.67
C ASN A 51 22.81 23.36 -6.40
N GLY A 52 21.53 23.08 -6.63
CA GLY A 52 21.04 21.89 -7.33
C GLY A 52 21.25 20.58 -6.57
N LYS A 53 21.61 20.62 -5.28
CA LYS A 53 21.86 19.41 -4.49
C LYS A 53 20.54 18.71 -4.20
N GLU A 54 20.49 17.44 -4.55
CA GLU A 54 19.36 16.57 -4.26
C GLU A 54 19.54 15.85 -2.91
N GLU A 55 18.44 15.73 -2.16
CA GLU A 55 18.35 14.92 -0.95
C GLU A 55 17.02 14.15 -0.92
N ARG A 56 17.06 12.83 -0.71
CA ARG A 56 15.82 12.05 -0.50
C ARG A 56 15.13 12.50 0.79
N VAL A 57 13.87 12.90 0.68
CA VAL A 57 13.03 13.34 1.81
C VAL A 57 11.88 12.37 2.09
N TRP A 58 11.53 11.53 1.13
CA TRP A 58 10.54 10.46 1.27
C TRP A 58 10.87 9.29 0.31
N VAL A 59 10.73 8.01 0.66
CA VAL A 59 10.65 7.51 2.04
C VAL A 59 12.06 7.52 2.64
N ARG A 60 12.13 7.85 3.93
CA ARG A 60 13.37 7.91 4.69
C ARG A 60 13.06 7.47 6.11
N ILE A 61 13.93 6.66 6.70
CA ILE A 61 13.88 6.34 8.13
C ILE A 61 14.86 7.22 8.92
N LEU A 62 16.10 7.38 8.44
CA LEU A 62 17.11 8.13 9.18
C LEU A 62 16.88 9.64 9.12
N ALA A 63 16.69 10.26 10.28
CA ALA A 63 16.35 11.69 10.43
C ALA A 63 15.08 12.10 9.68
N ALA A 64 14.15 11.14 9.50
CA ALA A 64 12.95 11.29 8.69
C ALA A 64 12.13 12.52 9.10
N ASP A 65 11.77 12.61 10.38
CA ASP A 65 10.92 13.70 10.89
C ASP A 65 11.55 15.09 10.72
N TYR A 66 12.85 15.24 11.02
CA TYR A 66 13.55 16.52 10.85
C TYR A 66 13.59 16.97 9.39
N LYS A 67 13.96 16.06 8.47
CA LYS A 67 14.04 16.38 7.03
C LYS A 67 12.66 16.64 6.45
N PHE A 68 11.67 15.86 6.87
CA PHE A 68 10.29 16.05 6.49
C PHE A 68 9.77 17.44 6.89
N ARG A 69 9.96 17.85 8.15
CA ARG A 69 9.51 19.17 8.63
C ARG A 69 10.21 20.35 7.97
N THR A 70 11.49 20.21 7.63
CA THR A 70 12.29 21.31 7.08
C THR A 70 12.21 21.43 5.55
N LYS A 71 11.88 20.34 4.84
CA LYS A 71 11.93 20.30 3.37
C LYS A 71 10.62 19.91 2.70
N LEU A 72 9.78 19.10 3.36
CA LEU A 72 8.58 18.53 2.74
C LEU A 72 7.28 19.16 3.23
N TRP A 73 7.23 19.73 4.44
CA TRP A 73 6.10 20.56 4.86
C TRP A 73 5.77 21.61 3.81
N SER A 74 4.50 21.72 3.49
CA SER A 74 4.03 22.42 2.30
C SER A 74 2.81 23.26 2.59
N ARG A 75 2.49 24.13 1.63
CA ARG A 75 1.26 24.90 1.59
C ARG A 75 0.66 24.83 0.19
N PHE A 76 -0.65 24.72 0.10
CA PHE A 76 -1.35 24.81 -1.16
C PHE A 76 -1.46 26.27 -1.62
N ASP A 77 -1.06 26.51 -2.85
CA ASP A 77 -1.25 27.78 -3.54
C ASP A 77 -2.46 27.67 -4.48
N PRO A 78 -3.61 28.29 -4.14
CA PRO A 78 -4.84 28.18 -4.95
C PRO A 78 -4.73 28.88 -6.31
N SER A 79 -3.78 29.80 -6.49
CA SER A 79 -3.60 30.50 -7.76
C SER A 79 -2.97 29.62 -8.84
N THR A 80 -2.09 28.69 -8.42
CA THR A 80 -1.42 27.74 -9.30
C THR A 80 -2.01 26.33 -9.19
N GLY A 81 -2.71 26.03 -8.09
CA GLY A 81 -3.20 24.69 -7.80
C GLY A 81 -2.12 23.74 -7.28
N ARG A 82 -0.97 24.28 -6.87
CA ARG A 82 0.21 23.49 -6.50
C ARG A 82 0.39 23.47 -4.99
N THR A 83 0.81 22.33 -4.49
CA THR A 83 1.35 22.20 -3.14
C THR A 83 2.84 22.49 -3.18
N VAL A 84 3.26 23.60 -2.57
CA VAL A 84 4.65 24.09 -2.61
C VAL A 84 5.31 23.94 -1.24
N SER A 85 6.62 23.68 -1.20
CA SER A 85 7.35 23.58 0.07
C SER A 85 7.29 24.90 0.84
N LEU A 86 7.24 24.82 2.17
CA LEU A 86 7.37 26.00 3.03
C LEU A 86 8.78 26.60 3.01
N ASP A 87 9.79 25.84 2.57
CA ASP A 87 11.11 26.36 2.28
C ASP A 87 11.14 26.88 0.82
N PRO A 88 11.19 28.21 0.60
CA PRO A 88 11.11 28.79 -0.74
C PRO A 88 12.33 28.50 -1.62
N LYS A 89 13.40 27.92 -1.05
CA LYS A 89 14.61 27.50 -1.77
C LYS A 89 14.60 26.01 -2.13
N THR A 90 13.52 25.31 -1.83
CA THR A 90 13.42 23.88 -2.04
C THR A 90 12.29 23.56 -3.02
N SER A 91 12.67 22.93 -4.12
CA SER A 91 11.73 22.27 -5.03
C SER A 91 11.70 20.77 -4.75
N ILE A 92 10.57 20.11 -5.04
CA ILE A 92 10.41 18.67 -4.86
C ILE A 92 10.34 18.01 -6.22
N VAL A 93 11.15 16.97 -6.41
CA VAL A 93 11.23 16.19 -7.64
C VAL A 93 11.09 14.71 -7.36
N VAL A 94 10.70 13.96 -8.38
CA VAL A 94 10.62 12.50 -8.35
C VAL A 94 11.73 11.96 -9.24
N PRO A 95 12.55 10.99 -8.76
CA PRO A 95 13.62 10.45 -9.57
C PRO A 95 13.08 9.63 -10.75
N GLU A 96 13.70 9.77 -11.92
CA GLU A 96 13.35 9.03 -13.15
C GLU A 96 14.34 7.89 -13.44
N ASP A 97 15.26 7.61 -12.52
CA ASP A 97 16.23 6.53 -12.60
C ASP A 97 15.55 5.17 -12.87
N ARG A 98 16.27 4.27 -13.54
CA ARG A 98 15.72 2.99 -14.03
C ARG A 98 14.39 3.17 -14.78
N ASN A 99 14.31 4.20 -15.61
CA ASN A 99 13.11 4.53 -16.40
C ASN A 99 11.86 4.73 -15.53
N GLY A 100 12.04 5.35 -14.35
CA GLY A 100 11.01 5.61 -13.36
C GLY A 100 10.71 4.45 -12.41
N LEU A 101 11.31 3.27 -12.61
CA LEU A 101 11.13 2.13 -11.70
C LEU A 101 11.78 2.38 -10.35
N TYR A 102 12.92 3.09 -10.29
CA TYR A 102 13.62 3.37 -9.04
C TYR A 102 12.71 4.07 -8.02
N ALA A 103 11.86 5.00 -8.47
CA ALA A 103 10.99 5.77 -7.59
C ALA A 103 9.91 4.92 -6.90
N ILE A 104 9.60 3.74 -7.42
CA ILE A 104 8.42 2.95 -7.02
C ILE A 104 8.75 1.51 -6.63
N ASP A 105 10.02 1.10 -6.76
CA ASP A 105 10.51 -0.26 -6.50
C ASP A 105 10.64 -0.51 -4.99
N VAL A 106 11.70 0.04 -4.38
CA VAL A 106 11.95 0.00 -2.93
C VAL A 106 11.97 1.43 -2.41
N LEU A 107 11.03 1.78 -1.54
CA LEU A 107 10.80 3.19 -1.19
C LEU A 107 11.90 3.79 -0.29
N ASP A 108 12.56 2.97 0.53
CA ASP A 108 13.80 3.35 1.24
C ASP A 108 14.96 2.41 0.85
N PRO A 109 15.69 2.71 -0.24
CA PRO A 109 16.76 1.83 -0.74
C PRO A 109 18.01 1.83 0.15
N ASP A 110 18.17 2.81 1.05
CA ASP A 110 19.33 2.86 1.96
C ASP A 110 19.13 1.95 3.18
N MET A 111 17.93 1.39 3.36
CA MET A 111 17.66 0.43 4.42
C MET A 111 18.20 -0.95 4.02
N VAL A 112 19.25 -1.39 4.73
CA VAL A 112 19.96 -2.66 4.46
C VAL A 112 19.33 -3.84 5.22
N ILE A 113 18.78 -3.61 6.42
CA ILE A 113 18.13 -4.63 7.27
C ILE A 113 16.63 -4.31 7.31
N GLY A 114 15.76 -5.31 7.09
CA GLY A 114 14.30 -5.11 7.09
C GLY A 114 13.75 -4.49 5.79
N ARG A 115 14.54 -4.55 4.70
CA ARG A 115 14.26 -3.88 3.41
C ARG A 115 12.91 -4.29 2.81
N GLU A 116 12.48 -5.51 3.07
CA GLU A 116 11.17 -6.04 2.71
C GLU A 116 10.00 -5.20 3.21
N CYS A 117 10.13 -4.53 4.37
CA CYS A 117 9.07 -3.69 4.94
C CYS A 117 8.78 -2.41 4.13
N VAL A 118 9.73 -2.02 3.25
CA VAL A 118 9.63 -0.84 2.36
C VAL A 118 9.59 -1.22 0.88
N TYR A 119 9.38 -2.51 0.58
CA TYR A 119 9.04 -2.94 -0.77
C TYR A 119 7.67 -2.39 -1.14
N TYR A 120 7.58 -1.91 -2.38
CA TYR A 120 6.32 -1.44 -2.94
C TYR A 120 5.98 -2.18 -4.23
N PHE A 121 6.58 -1.85 -5.37
CA PHE A 121 6.46 -2.68 -6.58
C PHE A 121 7.57 -3.73 -6.72
N HIS A 122 8.48 -3.85 -5.75
CA HIS A 122 9.67 -4.70 -5.87
C HIS A 122 9.38 -6.12 -6.36
N ASP A 123 8.48 -6.84 -5.67
CA ASP A 123 8.18 -8.23 -5.99
C ASP A 123 7.49 -8.36 -7.36
N MET A 124 6.60 -7.42 -7.69
CA MET A 124 5.98 -7.36 -9.02
C MET A 124 7.02 -7.14 -10.13
N ILE A 125 7.96 -6.22 -9.95
CA ILE A 125 9.04 -5.96 -10.91
C ILE A 125 9.90 -7.22 -11.09
N VAL A 126 10.26 -7.89 -9.99
CA VAL A 126 11.03 -9.13 -10.00
C VAL A 126 10.29 -10.23 -10.77
N GLU A 127 9.00 -10.43 -10.52
CA GLU A 127 8.19 -11.42 -11.23
C GLU A 127 8.04 -11.09 -12.73
N MET A 128 7.79 -9.83 -13.08
CA MET A 128 7.72 -9.42 -14.48
C MET A 128 9.03 -9.66 -15.23
N ILE A 129 10.18 -9.40 -14.61
CA ILE A 129 11.48 -9.72 -15.20
C ILE A 129 11.61 -11.24 -15.43
N LYS A 130 11.15 -12.08 -14.50
CA LYS A 130 11.12 -13.55 -14.69
C LYS A 130 10.21 -13.96 -15.85
N TRP A 131 9.14 -13.22 -16.11
CA TRP A 131 8.23 -13.48 -17.24
C TRP A 131 8.77 -13.03 -18.59
N GLY A 132 9.92 -12.34 -18.63
CA GLY A 132 10.55 -11.91 -19.88
C GLY A 132 10.51 -10.41 -20.15
N PHE A 133 9.98 -9.60 -19.23
CA PHE A 133 10.00 -8.14 -19.35
C PHE A 133 11.40 -7.56 -19.14
N GLN A 134 11.71 -6.45 -19.84
CA GLN A 134 13.00 -5.78 -19.77
C GLN A 134 12.82 -4.30 -19.40
N GLU A 135 13.48 -3.87 -18.33
CA GLU A 135 13.51 -2.47 -17.90
C GLU A 135 13.97 -1.54 -19.03
N GLY A 136 13.24 -0.44 -19.23
CA GLY A 136 13.56 0.55 -20.26
C GLY A 136 13.23 0.14 -21.70
N LYS A 137 12.68 -1.06 -21.92
CA LYS A 137 12.18 -1.48 -23.23
C LYS A 137 10.72 -1.94 -23.20
N THR A 138 10.37 -2.79 -22.24
CA THR A 138 9.02 -3.31 -22.05
C THR A 138 8.51 -3.15 -20.62
N LEU A 139 9.33 -2.71 -19.67
CA LEU A 139 8.92 -2.41 -18.29
C LEU A 139 9.40 -1.03 -17.87
N PHE A 140 8.47 -0.23 -17.36
CA PHE A 140 8.67 1.18 -17.01
C PHE A 140 7.89 1.53 -15.74
N GLY A 141 8.37 2.54 -15.01
CA GLY A 141 7.67 3.10 -13.86
C GLY A 141 7.30 4.56 -14.10
N PHE A 142 6.27 5.05 -13.41
CA PHE A 142 5.90 6.46 -13.38
C PHE A 142 5.69 6.91 -11.93
N GLY A 143 6.77 7.32 -11.28
CA GLY A 143 6.65 8.04 -10.01
C GLY A 143 6.10 9.46 -10.22
N TYR A 144 5.30 9.92 -9.28
CA TYR A 144 4.76 11.28 -9.28
C TYR A 144 4.69 11.88 -7.87
N ASP A 145 4.60 13.20 -7.80
CA ASP A 145 4.46 13.89 -6.53
C ASP A 145 3.04 13.68 -6.00
N PHE A 146 2.90 12.68 -5.13
CA PHE A 146 1.62 12.25 -4.57
C PHE A 146 0.95 13.31 -3.69
N ARG A 147 1.61 14.43 -3.38
CA ARG A 147 0.99 15.55 -2.65
C ARG A 147 0.03 16.33 -3.53
N GLN A 148 0.30 16.36 -4.84
CA GLN A 148 -0.44 17.16 -5.80
C GLN A 148 -1.81 16.54 -6.15
N SER A 149 -2.67 17.35 -6.75
CA SER A 149 -3.94 16.88 -7.33
C SER A 149 -3.69 15.90 -8.49
N ASN A 150 -4.54 14.88 -8.61
CA ASN A 150 -4.53 13.94 -9.72
C ASN A 150 -4.84 14.59 -11.08
N ARG A 151 -5.32 15.85 -11.11
CA ARG A 151 -5.54 16.64 -12.34
C ARG A 151 -4.58 17.82 -12.50
N LEU A 152 -3.48 17.85 -11.74
CA LEU A 152 -2.46 18.89 -11.93
C LEU A 152 -1.84 18.78 -13.32
N GLN A 153 -1.86 19.86 -14.09
CA GLN A 153 -1.47 19.85 -15.51
C GLN A 153 -0.05 19.35 -15.72
N GLU A 154 0.91 19.76 -14.88
CA GLU A 154 2.31 19.34 -15.02
C GLU A 154 2.49 17.83 -14.83
N THR A 155 1.69 17.21 -13.96
CA THR A 155 1.70 15.75 -13.78
C THR A 155 1.10 15.04 -15.00
N LEU A 156 0.00 15.57 -15.55
CA LEU A 156 -0.65 15.02 -16.74
C LEU A 156 0.24 15.16 -17.99
N ASP A 157 0.92 16.29 -18.15
CA ASP A 157 1.87 16.53 -19.25
C ASP A 157 3.06 15.56 -19.17
N ARG A 158 3.62 15.36 -17.97
CA ARG A 158 4.66 14.35 -17.74
C ARG A 158 4.17 12.94 -18.04
N PHE A 159 2.94 12.61 -17.66
CA PHE A 159 2.35 11.30 -17.94
C PHE A 159 2.18 11.09 -19.45
N SER A 160 1.68 12.09 -20.18
CA SER A 160 1.56 12.08 -21.64
C SER A 160 2.92 11.86 -22.31
N ALA A 161 3.94 12.62 -21.92
CA ALA A 161 5.30 12.48 -22.43
C ALA A 161 5.90 11.09 -22.13
N LYS A 162 5.59 10.52 -20.95
CA LYS A 162 6.02 9.16 -20.59
C LYS A 162 5.39 8.11 -21.49
N LEU A 163 4.08 8.21 -21.77
CA LEU A 163 3.39 7.29 -22.68
C LEU A 163 4.00 7.35 -24.09
N GLU A 164 4.25 8.54 -24.62
CA GLU A 164 4.91 8.69 -25.93
C GLU A 164 6.32 8.11 -25.95
N SER A 165 7.12 8.39 -24.90
CA SER A 165 8.47 7.84 -24.77
C SER A 165 8.48 6.31 -24.77
N ILE A 166 7.58 5.68 -24.02
CA ILE A 166 7.44 4.23 -23.96
C ILE A 166 7.02 3.68 -25.32
N TYR A 167 5.98 4.26 -25.93
CA TYR A 167 5.48 3.83 -27.24
C TYR A 167 6.60 3.81 -28.28
N ASN A 168 7.44 4.84 -28.30
CA ASN A 168 8.60 4.92 -29.19
C ASN A 168 9.70 3.89 -28.84
N ALA A 169 10.05 3.77 -27.55
CA ALA A 169 11.06 2.81 -27.08
C ALA A 169 10.66 1.34 -27.32
N SER A 170 9.37 1.05 -27.35
CA SER A 170 8.80 -0.28 -27.56
C SER A 170 8.41 -0.56 -29.03
N GLY A 171 8.92 0.24 -29.98
CA GLY A 171 8.72 0.01 -31.41
C GLY A 171 7.29 0.22 -31.91
N GLY A 172 6.55 1.14 -31.27
CA GLY A 172 5.18 1.47 -31.63
C GLY A 172 4.11 0.51 -31.07
N LYS A 173 4.46 -0.31 -30.07
CA LYS A 173 3.47 -1.14 -29.36
C LYS A 173 2.69 -0.30 -28.35
N LYS A 174 1.37 -0.49 -28.30
CA LYS A 174 0.50 0.12 -27.27
C LYS A 174 0.80 -0.46 -25.88
N ILE A 175 0.54 0.34 -24.85
CA ILE A 175 1.02 0.16 -23.48
C ILE A 175 -0.06 -0.46 -22.58
N ASN A 176 0.34 -1.40 -21.73
CA ASN A 176 -0.46 -1.87 -20.61
C ASN A 176 -0.13 -1.01 -19.38
N ILE A 177 -1.12 -0.31 -18.83
CA ILE A 177 -0.93 0.45 -17.57
C ILE A 177 -1.38 -0.44 -16.42
N ILE A 178 -0.54 -0.58 -15.40
CA ILE A 178 -0.90 -1.18 -14.11
C ILE A 178 -0.79 -0.08 -13.07
N SER A 179 -1.92 0.28 -12.46
CA SER A 179 -1.97 1.33 -11.46
C SER A 179 -2.41 0.78 -10.11
N HIS A 180 -1.78 1.24 -9.03
CA HIS A 180 -2.17 0.87 -7.67
C HIS A 180 -2.82 2.04 -6.92
N SER A 181 -3.86 1.77 -6.14
CA SER A 181 -4.45 2.73 -5.20
C SER A 181 -4.78 4.06 -5.90
N MET A 182 -4.37 5.20 -5.33
CA MET A 182 -4.59 6.53 -5.91
C MET A 182 -4.02 6.69 -7.33
N GLY A 183 -3.04 5.89 -7.75
CA GLY A 183 -2.56 5.88 -9.13
C GLY A 183 -3.66 5.55 -10.13
N GLY A 184 -4.66 4.76 -9.72
CA GLY A 184 -5.87 4.51 -10.51
C GLY A 184 -6.70 5.78 -10.73
N LEU A 185 -6.76 6.68 -9.75
CA LEU A 185 -7.44 7.98 -9.88
C LEU A 185 -6.67 8.92 -10.81
N LEU A 186 -5.33 8.95 -10.72
CA LEU A 186 -4.49 9.68 -11.67
C LEU A 186 -4.73 9.23 -13.12
N VAL A 187 -4.69 7.90 -13.36
CA VAL A 187 -4.92 7.34 -14.69
C VAL A 187 -6.35 7.63 -15.18
N LYS A 188 -7.35 7.53 -14.30
CA LYS A 188 -8.75 7.86 -14.62
C LYS A 188 -8.92 9.35 -14.96
N CYS A 189 -8.29 10.25 -14.22
CA CYS A 189 -8.26 11.68 -14.49
C CYS A 189 -7.63 11.95 -15.87
N PHE A 190 -6.45 11.39 -16.13
CA PHE A 190 -5.77 11.55 -17.41
C PHE A 190 -6.62 11.02 -18.58
N MET A 191 -7.20 9.83 -18.43
CA MET A 191 -8.11 9.26 -19.44
C MET A 191 -9.31 10.17 -19.73
N SER A 192 -9.88 10.79 -18.69
CA SER A 192 -11.04 11.68 -18.87
C SER A 192 -10.69 13.01 -19.53
N LEU A 193 -9.48 13.54 -19.31
CA LEU A 193 -9.05 14.85 -19.81
C LEU A 193 -8.31 14.76 -21.15
N HIS A 194 -7.66 13.64 -21.43
CA HIS A 194 -6.79 13.39 -22.59
C HIS A 194 -7.14 12.04 -23.26
N ALA A 195 -8.43 11.83 -23.52
CA ALA A 195 -8.95 10.56 -24.04
C ALA A 195 -8.32 10.14 -25.38
N ASP A 196 -8.02 11.09 -26.25
CA ASP A 196 -7.39 10.85 -27.55
C ASP A 196 -5.94 10.36 -27.41
N VAL A 197 -5.18 10.97 -26.50
CA VAL A 197 -3.82 10.54 -26.15
C VAL A 197 -3.84 9.16 -25.50
N PHE A 198 -4.79 8.94 -24.59
CA PHE A 198 -4.97 7.66 -23.91
C PHE A 198 -5.31 6.55 -24.90
N GLU A 199 -6.28 6.76 -25.79
CA GLU A 199 -6.66 5.79 -26.82
C GLU A 199 -5.52 5.50 -27.82
N LYS A 200 -4.72 6.52 -28.15
CA LYS A 200 -3.56 6.38 -29.04
C LYS A 200 -2.51 5.44 -28.46
N TYR A 201 -2.14 5.62 -27.20
CA TYR A 201 -0.97 4.94 -26.62
C TYR A 201 -1.32 3.72 -25.77
N VAL A 202 -2.50 3.64 -25.17
CA VAL A 202 -2.85 2.60 -24.19
C VAL A 202 -3.62 1.46 -24.84
N LYS A 203 -3.25 0.23 -24.49
CA LYS A 203 -3.90 -1.03 -24.91
C LYS A 203 -4.87 -1.51 -23.84
N ASN A 204 -4.34 -1.68 -22.62
CA ASN A 204 -5.06 -2.18 -21.47
C ASN A 204 -4.74 -1.28 -20.27
N TRP A 205 -5.70 -1.06 -19.39
CA TRP A 205 -5.49 -0.49 -18.07
C TRP A 205 -6.01 -1.46 -17.01
N ILE A 206 -5.12 -1.84 -16.09
CA ILE A 206 -5.40 -2.71 -14.96
C ILE A 206 -5.27 -1.85 -13.69
N ALA A 207 -6.38 -1.59 -13.01
CA ALA A 207 -6.39 -0.91 -11.72
C ALA A 207 -6.35 -1.96 -10.60
N ILE A 208 -5.50 -1.75 -9.60
CA ILE A 208 -5.36 -2.60 -8.42
C ILE A 208 -5.67 -1.74 -7.19
N ALA A 209 -6.65 -2.17 -6.40
CA ALA A 209 -7.06 -1.53 -5.13
C ALA A 209 -7.34 -0.01 -5.26
N ALA A 210 -7.85 0.43 -6.40
CA ALA A 210 -8.07 1.86 -6.65
C ALA A 210 -9.34 2.37 -5.90
N PRO A 211 -9.24 3.42 -5.06
CA PRO A 211 -10.37 3.95 -4.29
C PRO A 211 -11.26 4.85 -5.14
N PHE A 212 -12.01 4.28 -6.08
CA PHE A 212 -12.79 5.08 -7.05
C PHE A 212 -13.85 5.99 -6.42
N GLN A 213 -14.36 5.64 -5.24
CA GLN A 213 -15.29 6.47 -4.45
C GLN A 213 -14.66 6.99 -3.14
N GLY A 214 -13.35 6.84 -2.97
CA GLY A 214 -12.61 7.26 -1.77
C GLY A 214 -12.46 6.18 -0.71
N ALA A 215 -11.79 6.53 0.38
CA ALA A 215 -11.50 5.68 1.54
C ALA A 215 -11.97 6.39 2.82
N PRO A 216 -13.30 6.42 3.08
CA PRO A 216 -13.93 7.36 4.00
C PRO A 216 -13.35 7.34 5.42
N GLY A 217 -13.34 6.16 6.06
CA GLY A 217 -12.90 6.04 7.45
C GLY A 217 -11.42 6.38 7.62
N TYR A 218 -10.58 5.87 6.72
CA TYR A 218 -9.15 6.11 6.76
C TYR A 218 -8.78 7.59 6.56
N ILE A 219 -9.46 8.27 5.63
CA ILE A 219 -9.21 9.70 5.34
C ILE A 219 -9.79 10.61 6.44
N ALA A 220 -10.96 10.30 7.01
CA ALA A 220 -11.51 11.06 8.13
C ALA A 220 -10.54 11.06 9.34
N SER A 221 -10.01 9.89 9.71
CA SER A 221 -9.00 9.82 10.77
C SER A 221 -7.68 10.50 10.41
N THR A 222 -7.31 10.50 9.12
CA THR A 222 -6.14 11.23 8.64
C THR A 222 -6.27 12.74 8.88
N PHE A 223 -7.45 13.33 8.66
CA PHE A 223 -7.70 14.76 8.94
C PHE A 223 -7.71 15.12 10.43
N LEU A 224 -8.09 14.18 11.31
CA LEU A 224 -8.28 14.49 12.74
C LEU A 224 -7.08 14.07 13.61
N ASN A 225 -6.45 12.94 13.32
CA ASN A 225 -5.35 12.39 14.13
C ASN A 225 -4.02 12.30 13.38
N GLY A 226 -4.02 12.50 12.06
CA GLY A 226 -2.90 12.17 11.21
C GLY A 226 -2.77 10.67 10.96
N MET A 227 -1.72 10.30 10.22
CA MET A 227 -1.43 8.91 9.90
C MET A 227 0.04 8.57 10.15
N SER A 228 0.30 7.29 10.40
CA SER A 228 1.66 6.71 10.39
C SER A 228 1.64 5.53 9.45
N PHE A 229 2.70 5.40 8.64
CA PHE A 229 2.88 4.30 7.70
C PHE A 229 3.67 3.13 8.29
N VAL A 230 4.00 3.21 9.59
CA VAL A 230 4.71 2.19 10.36
C VAL A 230 3.91 1.98 11.64
N GLU A 231 3.78 0.74 12.12
CA GLU A 231 3.09 0.39 13.38
C GLU A 231 4.08 0.02 14.49
N GLY A 232 3.63 0.11 15.75
CA GLY A 232 4.44 -0.28 16.91
C GLY A 232 5.59 0.68 17.27
N TRP A 233 6.60 0.15 17.95
CA TRP A 233 7.73 0.90 18.51
C TRP A 233 8.61 1.59 17.45
N GLU A 234 8.58 1.09 16.22
CA GLU A 234 9.30 1.61 15.05
C GLU A 234 8.79 2.99 14.61
N GLN A 235 7.55 3.36 14.98
CA GLN A 235 7.00 4.71 14.76
C GLN A 235 7.88 5.82 15.33
N ASN A 236 8.61 5.55 16.42
CA ASN A 236 9.48 6.54 17.07
C ASN A 236 10.71 6.91 16.23
N PHE A 237 11.09 6.06 15.28
CA PHE A 237 12.19 6.30 14.36
C PHE A 237 11.72 6.90 13.03
N PHE A 238 10.40 7.01 12.84
CA PHE A 238 9.79 7.49 11.60
C PHE A 238 9.18 8.90 11.78
N ILE A 239 8.51 9.41 10.74
CA ILE A 239 7.84 10.71 10.78
C ILE A 239 6.69 10.64 11.79
N SER A 240 6.63 11.58 12.73
CA SER A 240 5.55 11.58 13.72
C SER A 240 4.19 11.76 13.04
N LYS A 241 3.14 11.12 13.58
CA LYS A 241 1.76 11.24 13.06
C LYS A 241 1.36 12.70 12.85
N TRP A 242 1.71 13.56 13.80
CA TRP A 242 1.40 14.98 13.71
C TRP A 242 2.25 15.70 12.67
N SER A 243 3.55 15.42 12.55
CA SER A 243 4.37 15.98 11.46
C SER A 243 3.78 15.62 10.09
N MET A 244 3.40 14.36 9.89
CA MET A 244 2.77 13.88 8.66
C MET A 244 1.43 14.59 8.40
N HIS A 245 0.57 14.69 9.41
CA HIS A 245 -0.70 15.41 9.34
C HIS A 245 -0.56 16.83 8.78
N GLN A 246 0.46 17.59 9.22
CA GLN A 246 0.67 18.97 8.76
C GLN A 246 1.03 19.05 7.27
N LEU A 247 1.63 18.00 6.70
CA LEU A 247 1.78 17.91 5.24
C LEU A 247 0.44 17.62 4.57
N LEU A 248 -0.27 16.62 5.08
CA LEU A 248 -1.45 16.04 4.44
C LEU A 248 -2.64 17.02 4.35
N ILE A 249 -2.80 17.91 5.34
CA ILE A 249 -3.83 18.97 5.29
C ILE A 249 -3.69 19.88 4.07
N GLU A 250 -2.47 20.04 3.56
CA GLU A 250 -2.16 20.89 2.42
C GLU A 250 -1.97 20.10 1.12
N CYS A 251 -2.30 18.80 1.10
CA CYS A 251 -2.18 17.94 -0.07
C CYS A 251 -3.54 17.71 -0.75
N PRO A 252 -3.79 18.22 -1.97
CA PRO A 252 -5.01 17.93 -2.72
C PRO A 252 -5.33 16.45 -2.91
N SER A 253 -4.32 15.60 -3.00
CA SER A 253 -4.50 14.15 -3.08
C SER A 253 -5.32 13.56 -1.93
N VAL A 254 -5.15 14.07 -0.71
CA VAL A 254 -5.88 13.58 0.49
C VAL A 254 -7.36 13.93 0.41
N TYR A 255 -7.68 15.12 -0.08
CA TYR A 255 -9.07 15.57 -0.27
C TYR A 255 -9.75 14.83 -1.42
N GLU A 256 -8.98 14.40 -2.43
CA GLU A 256 -9.45 13.58 -3.55
C GLU A 256 -9.73 12.12 -3.15
N LEU A 257 -9.26 11.69 -1.96
CA LEU A 257 -9.55 10.37 -1.39
C LEU A 257 -10.72 10.37 -0.39
N MET A 258 -11.29 11.54 -0.07
CA MET A 258 -12.49 11.64 0.76
C MET A 258 -13.65 10.86 0.16
N ALA A 259 -14.63 10.51 1.00
CA ALA A 259 -15.86 9.86 0.57
C ALA A 259 -16.51 10.65 -0.59
N CYS A 260 -16.87 9.96 -1.66
CA CYS A 260 -17.64 10.56 -2.72
C CYS A 260 -19.04 10.95 -2.20
N LEU A 261 -19.40 12.22 -2.37
CA LEU A 261 -20.64 12.80 -1.83
C LEU A 261 -21.87 12.41 -2.66
N ASP A 262 -21.64 12.16 -3.95
CA ASP A 262 -22.68 11.84 -4.94
C ASP A 262 -22.81 10.33 -5.18
N PHE A 263 -22.11 9.50 -4.39
CA PHE A 263 -22.16 8.05 -4.50
C PHE A 263 -23.18 7.46 -3.54
N ASP A 264 -24.03 6.59 -4.07
CA ASP A 264 -25.05 5.86 -3.30
C ASP A 264 -24.41 4.68 -2.56
N TRP A 265 -23.76 4.97 -1.43
CA TRP A 265 -23.18 3.94 -0.55
C TRP A 265 -24.26 3.02 0.03
N GLU A 266 -24.00 1.71 0.09
CA GLU A 266 -24.88 0.74 0.77
C GLU A 266 -25.16 1.15 2.23
N HIS A 267 -24.10 1.61 2.90
CA HIS A 267 -24.17 2.30 4.18
C HIS A 267 -23.45 3.63 4.05
N ILE A 268 -24.10 4.73 4.45
CA ILE A 268 -23.46 6.05 4.37
C ILE A 268 -22.30 6.09 5.38
N PRO A 269 -21.07 6.44 4.97
CA PRO A 269 -19.96 6.58 5.91
C PRO A 269 -20.19 7.78 6.83
N LEU A 270 -20.06 7.57 8.14
CA LEU A 270 -20.30 8.59 9.16
C LEU A 270 -19.01 8.96 9.90
N LEU A 271 -18.91 10.22 10.29
CA LEU A 271 -18.06 10.66 11.39
C LEU A 271 -18.95 10.75 12.63
N GLU A 272 -18.63 10.01 13.67
CA GLU A 272 -19.40 9.97 14.90
C GLU A 272 -18.58 10.51 16.06
N VAL A 273 -19.22 11.30 16.91
CA VAL A 273 -18.56 11.93 18.06
C VAL A 273 -19.48 11.86 19.27
N TRP A 274 -19.02 11.24 20.35
CA TRP A 274 -19.67 11.30 21.64
C TRP A 274 -19.48 12.69 22.24
N ARG A 275 -20.56 13.43 22.47
CA ARG A 275 -20.53 14.84 22.86
C ARG A 275 -21.29 15.05 24.16
N GLU A 276 -20.73 15.88 25.02
CA GLU A 276 -21.38 16.32 26.25
C GLU A 276 -22.27 17.53 25.97
N LYS A 277 -23.58 17.41 26.23
CA LYS A 277 -24.54 18.51 26.12
C LYS A 277 -25.17 18.81 27.46
N LEU A 278 -25.30 20.10 27.76
CA LEU A 278 -26.06 20.59 28.91
C LEU A 278 -27.51 20.79 28.48
N VAL A 279 -28.42 19.95 28.98
CA VAL A 279 -29.87 20.10 28.81
C VAL A 279 -30.48 20.35 30.19
N ASP A 280 -31.16 21.49 30.35
CA ASP A 280 -31.79 21.90 31.61
C ASP A 280 -30.85 21.88 32.84
N GLY A 281 -29.56 22.15 32.61
CA GLY A 281 -28.52 22.16 33.66
C GLY A 281 -27.93 20.79 34.01
N ASN A 282 -28.44 19.70 33.41
CA ASN A 282 -27.87 18.36 33.54
C ASN A 282 -26.98 18.04 32.33
N SER A 283 -25.85 17.40 32.60
CA SER A 283 -24.97 16.89 31.55
C SER A 283 -25.53 15.59 30.99
N HIS A 284 -25.72 15.54 29.67
CA HIS A 284 -26.12 14.37 28.91
C HIS A 284 -25.07 14.09 27.85
N VAL A 285 -24.64 12.84 27.76
CA VAL A 285 -23.72 12.37 26.72
C VAL A 285 -24.54 11.76 25.60
N ILE A 286 -24.34 12.26 24.38
CA ILE A 286 -25.03 11.77 23.18
C ILE A 286 -24.03 11.46 22.07
N LEU A 287 -24.34 10.46 21.24
CA LEU A 287 -23.60 10.21 20.01
C LEU A 287 -24.17 11.09 18.90
N GLU A 288 -23.35 12.00 18.38
CA GLU A 288 -23.66 12.79 17.18
C GLU A 288 -23.04 12.09 15.97
N SER A 289 -23.84 11.89 14.92
CA SER A 289 -23.39 11.27 13.67
C SER A 289 -23.49 12.27 12.53
N TYR A 290 -22.39 12.46 11.81
CA TYR A 290 -22.24 13.42 10.73
C TYR A 290 -22.04 12.69 9.40
N SER A 291 -22.85 13.02 8.40
CA SER A 291 -22.66 12.54 7.02
C SER A 291 -21.34 13.08 6.43
N PRO A 292 -20.88 12.59 5.26
CA PRO A 292 -19.66 13.09 4.64
C PRO A 292 -19.67 14.59 4.33
N VAL A 293 -20.86 15.16 4.05
CA VAL A 293 -21.02 16.61 3.83
C VAL A 293 -20.89 17.36 5.16
N GLU A 294 -21.58 16.91 6.20
CA GLU A 294 -21.58 17.56 7.51
C GLU A 294 -20.23 17.43 8.22
N SER A 295 -19.49 16.34 7.98
CA SER A 295 -18.16 16.09 8.55
C SER A 295 -17.14 17.18 8.19
N VAL A 296 -17.34 17.87 7.07
CA VAL A 296 -16.45 18.97 6.63
C VAL A 296 -16.43 20.10 7.66
N GLU A 297 -17.57 20.45 8.24
CA GLU A 297 -17.65 21.49 9.27
C GLU A 297 -16.92 21.05 10.55
N ILE A 298 -16.99 19.77 10.89
CA ILE A 298 -16.27 19.20 12.03
C ILE A 298 -14.75 19.25 11.80
N PHE A 299 -14.27 18.91 10.60
CA PHE A 299 -12.85 19.07 10.26
C PHE A 299 -12.41 20.54 10.35
N ASN A 300 -13.23 21.46 9.84
CA ASN A 300 -12.96 22.89 9.87
C ASN A 300 -12.87 23.43 11.30
N GLU A 301 -13.79 23.05 12.19
CA GLU A 301 -13.75 23.47 13.60
C GLU A 301 -12.57 22.85 14.36
N ALA A 302 -12.37 21.54 14.22
CA ALA A 302 -11.29 20.80 14.89
C ALA A 302 -9.90 21.33 14.51
N LEU A 303 -9.73 21.79 13.26
CA LEU A 303 -8.47 22.32 12.74
C LEU A 303 -8.37 23.85 12.77
N SER A 304 -9.35 24.56 13.33
CA SER A 304 -9.42 26.02 13.30
C SER A 304 -8.22 26.72 13.96
N SER A 305 -7.64 26.10 14.98
CA SER A 305 -6.44 26.57 15.70
C SER A 305 -5.15 25.84 15.28
N ASN A 306 -5.21 24.99 14.24
CA ASN A 306 -4.06 24.20 13.83
C ASN A 306 -2.95 25.09 13.24
N MET A 307 -1.74 24.93 13.77
CA MET A 307 -0.58 25.71 13.38
C MET A 307 0.72 24.94 13.58
N VAL A 308 1.74 25.33 12.81
CA VAL A 308 3.10 24.79 12.92
C VAL A 308 4.12 25.91 13.12
N ILE A 309 5.22 25.57 13.77
CA ILE A 309 6.39 26.45 13.87
C ILE A 309 7.39 26.01 12.81
N HIS A 310 7.64 26.87 11.82
CA HIS A 310 8.65 26.65 10.79
C HIS A 310 9.61 27.85 10.76
N ASN A 311 10.91 27.60 10.92
CA ASN A 311 11.96 28.64 11.00
C ASN A 311 11.65 29.76 12.02
N GLY A 312 11.07 29.40 13.16
CA GLY A 312 10.69 30.34 14.22
C GLY A 312 9.42 31.15 13.94
N VAL A 313 8.74 30.90 12.83
CA VAL A 313 7.49 31.56 12.45
C VAL A 313 6.31 30.60 12.65
N ASN A 314 5.25 31.13 13.26
CA ASN A 314 3.96 30.47 13.39
C ASN A 314 3.20 30.52 12.06
N ILE A 315 2.91 29.36 11.48
CA ILE A 315 2.19 29.22 10.22
C ILE A 315 0.86 28.50 10.50
N PRO A 316 -0.29 29.14 10.29
CA PRO A 316 -1.59 28.49 10.43
C PRO A 316 -1.83 27.54 9.24
N LEU A 317 -2.27 26.32 9.54
CA LEU A 317 -2.61 25.28 8.56
C LEU A 317 -4.01 24.72 8.89
N PRO A 318 -5.07 25.53 8.80
CA PRO A 318 -6.43 25.06 9.07
C PRO A 318 -6.91 24.11 7.97
N TYR A 319 -8.09 23.53 8.13
CA TYR A 319 -8.76 22.82 7.05
C TYR A 319 -8.88 23.72 5.81
N ASN A 320 -8.50 23.20 4.64
CA ASN A 320 -8.30 24.03 3.45
C ASN A 320 -9.47 23.89 2.46
N TRP A 321 -10.38 24.87 2.51
CA TRP A 321 -11.57 24.93 1.65
C TRP A 321 -11.27 25.08 0.16
N GLU A 322 -10.16 25.73 -0.22
CA GLU A 322 -9.77 25.85 -1.62
C GLU A 322 -9.33 24.51 -2.20
N ILE A 323 -8.66 23.67 -1.39
CA ILE A 323 -8.33 22.30 -1.77
C ILE A 323 -9.59 21.46 -1.91
N LEU A 324 -10.53 21.56 -0.97
CA LEU A 324 -11.82 20.84 -1.05
C LEU A 324 -12.57 21.19 -2.34
N LYS A 325 -12.64 22.48 -2.70
CA LYS A 325 -13.21 22.93 -3.97
C LYS A 325 -12.49 22.31 -5.15
N TRP A 326 -11.16 22.27 -5.12
CA TRP A 326 -10.35 21.61 -6.15
C TRP A 326 -10.67 20.13 -6.30
N ALA A 327 -10.77 19.39 -5.19
CA ALA A 327 -11.10 17.97 -5.15
C ALA A 327 -12.52 17.68 -5.63
N ASN A 328 -13.48 18.58 -5.36
CA ASN A 328 -14.84 18.48 -5.89
C ASN A 328 -14.87 18.61 -7.42
N GLU A 329 -14.07 19.51 -8.01
CA GLU A 329 -13.93 19.57 -9.47
C GLU A 329 -13.27 18.31 -10.05
N THR A 330 -12.26 17.76 -9.36
CA THR A 330 -11.65 16.49 -9.75
C THR A 330 -12.68 15.35 -9.75
N ARG A 331 -13.55 15.27 -8.73
CA ARG A 331 -14.64 14.29 -8.65
C ARG A 331 -15.60 14.38 -9.84
N LYS A 332 -15.97 15.59 -10.27
CA LYS A 332 -16.82 15.81 -11.47
C LYS A 332 -16.16 15.32 -12.77
N ILE A 333 -14.83 15.39 -12.86
CA ILE A 333 -14.08 14.85 -14.00
C ILE A 333 -14.12 13.32 -13.95
N LEU A 334 -13.78 12.74 -12.79
CA LEU A 334 -13.77 11.29 -12.59
C LEU A 334 -15.14 10.64 -12.85
N SER A 335 -16.24 11.29 -12.47
CA SER A 335 -17.59 10.75 -12.69
C SER A 335 -18.03 10.72 -14.17
N ARG A 336 -17.39 11.52 -15.02
CA ARG A 336 -17.66 11.58 -16.47
C ARG A 336 -16.74 10.70 -17.30
N ALA A 337 -15.72 10.11 -16.68
CA ALA A 337 -14.71 9.32 -17.36
C ALA A 337 -15.33 8.11 -18.07
N LYS A 338 -14.89 7.85 -19.30
CA LYS A 338 -15.28 6.69 -20.08
C LYS A 338 -14.05 6.06 -20.71
N VAL A 339 -13.98 4.73 -20.68
CA VAL A 339 -12.91 3.99 -21.35
C VAL A 339 -13.11 4.10 -22.86
N PRO A 340 -12.10 4.54 -23.64
CA PRO A 340 -12.18 4.53 -25.09
C PRO A 340 -12.42 3.12 -25.63
N SER A 341 -13.16 2.98 -26.73
CA SER A 341 -13.62 1.68 -27.24
C SER A 341 -12.50 0.70 -27.63
N GLN A 342 -11.31 1.22 -27.94
CA GLN A 342 -10.12 0.42 -28.29
C GLN A 342 -9.27 0.02 -27.08
N VAL A 343 -9.59 0.52 -25.88
CA VAL A 343 -8.85 0.26 -24.66
C VAL A 343 -9.65 -0.70 -23.79
N LYS A 344 -9.00 -1.73 -23.25
CA LYS A 344 -9.62 -2.62 -22.28
C LYS A 344 -9.32 -2.17 -20.87
N PHE A 345 -10.31 -2.26 -19.99
CA PHE A 345 -10.15 -1.94 -18.58
C PHE A 345 -10.38 -3.18 -17.72
N PHE A 346 -9.52 -3.39 -16.73
CA PHE A 346 -9.59 -4.47 -15.75
C PHE A 346 -9.45 -3.90 -14.35
N ASN A 347 -10.12 -4.51 -13.38
CA ASN A 347 -10.09 -4.08 -11.99
C ASN A 347 -9.79 -5.26 -11.07
N ILE A 348 -8.78 -5.11 -10.21
CA ILE A 348 -8.49 -6.00 -9.09
C ILE A 348 -8.76 -5.20 -7.82
N TYR A 349 -9.63 -5.69 -6.95
CA TYR A 349 -9.95 -5.02 -5.68
C TYR A 349 -9.73 -5.99 -4.51
N GLY A 350 -9.26 -5.46 -3.37
CA GLY A 350 -9.05 -6.30 -2.21
C GLY A 350 -10.34 -6.54 -1.43
N ILE A 351 -10.44 -7.71 -0.82
CA ILE A 351 -11.57 -8.18 0.00
C ILE A 351 -11.07 -8.92 1.24
N ASN A 352 -11.99 -9.32 2.12
CA ASN A 352 -11.77 -10.11 3.33
C ASN A 352 -10.90 -9.43 4.40
N MET A 353 -10.75 -8.11 4.37
CA MET A 353 -10.13 -7.33 5.44
C MET A 353 -11.14 -6.37 6.06
N LYS A 354 -11.12 -6.27 7.39
CA LYS A 354 -11.90 -5.26 8.13
C LYS A 354 -11.40 -3.87 7.74
N THR A 355 -12.20 -3.15 6.98
CA THR A 355 -11.80 -1.88 6.37
C THR A 355 -12.54 -0.71 6.99
N PRO A 356 -11.84 0.29 7.57
CA PRO A 356 -12.46 1.46 8.17
C PRO A 356 -13.41 2.19 7.22
N HIS A 357 -14.69 2.19 7.57
CA HIS A 357 -15.74 2.81 6.79
C HIS A 357 -16.28 4.07 7.45
N SER A 358 -16.55 3.99 8.76
CA SER A 358 -16.98 5.11 9.60
C SER A 358 -16.07 5.21 10.82
N VAL A 359 -15.93 6.41 11.37
CA VAL A 359 -15.01 6.69 12.49
C VAL A 359 -15.80 7.27 13.65
N CYS A 360 -15.57 6.73 14.85
CA CYS A 360 -16.20 7.21 16.08
C CYS A 360 -15.15 7.69 17.09
N TYR A 361 -15.38 8.84 17.71
CA TYR A 361 -14.54 9.46 18.72
C TYR A 361 -15.24 9.62 20.08
N GLY A 362 -14.48 9.38 21.16
CA GLY A 362 -15.00 9.41 22.52
C GLY A 362 -15.86 8.19 22.86
N ASN A 363 -16.44 8.20 24.05
CA ASN A 363 -17.45 7.23 24.51
C ASN A 363 -18.31 7.86 25.62
N GLU A 364 -19.24 7.10 26.21
CA GLU A 364 -20.12 7.57 27.29
C GLU A 364 -19.37 8.08 28.53
N GLU A 365 -18.22 7.47 28.87
CA GLU A 365 -17.41 7.84 30.03
C GLU A 365 -16.47 9.03 29.73
N THR A 366 -15.96 9.10 28.50
CA THR A 366 -15.03 10.14 28.02
C THR A 366 -15.55 10.80 26.73
N PRO A 367 -16.60 11.65 26.83
CA PRO A 367 -17.10 12.40 25.68
C PRO A 367 -16.12 13.53 25.27
N VAL A 368 -16.17 13.89 23.99
CA VAL A 368 -15.41 15.00 23.41
C VAL A 368 -16.09 16.32 23.78
N LYS A 369 -15.42 17.15 24.57
CA LYS A 369 -15.94 18.46 25.00
C LYS A 369 -15.64 19.56 24.00
N ASP A 370 -14.40 19.61 23.51
CA ASP A 370 -13.95 20.52 22.46
C ASP A 370 -13.52 19.72 21.22
N LEU A 371 -13.99 20.12 20.03
CA LEU A 371 -13.63 19.43 18.79
C LEU A 371 -12.14 19.58 18.46
N GLN A 372 -11.45 20.59 18.99
CA GLN A 372 -9.99 20.72 18.86
C GLN A 372 -9.22 19.63 19.63
N GLU A 373 -9.87 18.96 20.59
CA GLU A 373 -9.29 17.84 21.33
C GLU A 373 -9.35 16.52 20.55
N LEU A 374 -10.11 16.43 19.45
CA LEU A 374 -10.29 15.20 18.66
C LEU A 374 -8.96 14.53 18.28
N ARG A 375 -7.92 15.33 18.04
CA ARG A 375 -6.56 14.84 17.76
C ARG A 375 -5.97 13.93 18.83
N TYR A 376 -6.42 14.06 20.08
CA TYR A 376 -5.94 13.29 21.23
C TYR A 376 -6.81 12.06 21.54
N PHE A 377 -7.99 11.97 20.94
CA PHE A 377 -8.85 10.80 21.08
C PHE A 377 -8.40 9.69 20.13
N GLN A 378 -8.35 8.46 20.64
CA GLN A 378 -8.14 7.30 19.80
C GLN A 378 -9.42 7.00 19.02
N PRO A 379 -9.38 6.95 17.68
CA PRO A 379 -10.55 6.60 16.89
C PRO A 379 -10.93 5.13 17.09
N THR A 380 -12.23 4.87 17.05
CA THR A 380 -12.82 3.54 16.86
C THR A 380 -13.45 3.48 15.48
N TYR A 381 -13.53 2.30 14.88
CA TYR A 381 -13.97 2.16 13.49
C TYR A 381 -15.16 1.22 13.39
N VAL A 382 -16.15 1.63 12.60
CA VAL A 382 -17.11 0.70 12.00
C VAL A 382 -16.50 0.27 10.67
N CYS A 383 -16.24 -1.03 10.55
CA CYS A 383 -15.57 -1.59 9.39
C CYS A 383 -16.55 -2.32 8.46
N VAL A 384 -16.26 -2.27 7.16
CA VAL A 384 -16.90 -3.07 6.11
C VAL A 384 -15.85 -3.96 5.43
N ASP A 385 -16.29 -4.79 4.48
CA ASP A 385 -15.37 -5.59 3.66
C ASP A 385 -14.52 -4.72 2.72
N GLY A 386 -13.27 -5.10 2.51
CA GLY A 386 -12.30 -4.37 1.69
C GLY A 386 -10.89 -4.90 1.90
N ASP A 387 -9.89 -4.02 1.74
CA ASP A 387 -8.46 -4.36 1.81
C ASP A 387 -7.74 -3.80 3.04
N GLY A 388 -8.48 -3.29 4.03
CA GLY A 388 -7.96 -2.65 5.24
C GLY A 388 -7.78 -1.14 5.11
N THR A 389 -7.82 -0.60 3.88
CA THR A 389 -7.78 0.86 3.61
C THR A 389 -8.99 1.32 2.81
N VAL A 390 -9.30 0.63 1.72
CA VAL A 390 -10.34 0.97 0.74
C VAL A 390 -11.48 -0.04 0.84
N PRO A 391 -12.73 0.42 1.10
CA PRO A 391 -13.89 -0.46 1.05
C PRO A 391 -14.03 -1.13 -0.32
N ALA A 392 -14.37 -2.43 -0.35
CA ALA A 392 -14.55 -3.18 -1.59
C ALA A 392 -15.60 -2.52 -2.51
N GLU A 393 -16.67 -1.96 -1.93
CA GLU A 393 -17.70 -1.21 -2.65
C GLU A 393 -17.10 -0.01 -3.42
N SER A 394 -16.24 0.77 -2.75
CA SER A 394 -15.55 1.92 -3.36
C SER A 394 -14.63 1.48 -4.50
N ALA A 395 -13.85 0.41 -4.26
CA ALA A 395 -12.92 -0.10 -5.26
C ALA A 395 -13.60 -0.75 -6.48
N LYS A 396 -14.83 -1.26 -6.30
CA LYS A 396 -15.64 -1.85 -7.38
C LYS A 396 -16.46 -0.81 -8.14
N ALA A 397 -16.80 0.31 -7.50
CA ALA A 397 -17.63 1.39 -8.06
C ALA A 397 -16.83 2.32 -9.00
N ASP A 398 -16.11 1.74 -9.96
CA ASP A 398 -15.29 2.47 -10.91
C ASP A 398 -16.10 3.27 -11.95
N GLY A 399 -17.36 2.87 -12.22
CA GLY A 399 -18.22 3.53 -13.20
C GLY A 399 -17.79 3.32 -14.67
N LEU A 400 -16.90 2.37 -14.93
CA LEU A 400 -16.31 2.07 -16.22
C LEU A 400 -16.84 0.73 -16.78
N ASN A 401 -16.73 0.54 -18.09
CA ASN A 401 -17.00 -0.74 -18.71
C ASN A 401 -15.76 -1.65 -18.61
N ALA A 402 -15.68 -2.46 -17.55
CA ALA A 402 -14.56 -3.36 -17.32
C ALA A 402 -14.77 -4.71 -18.02
N GLU A 403 -13.71 -5.25 -18.61
CA GLU A 403 -13.66 -6.62 -19.13
C GLU A 403 -13.76 -7.65 -18.01
N ALA A 404 -13.16 -7.36 -16.86
CA ALA A 404 -13.23 -8.19 -15.66
C ALA A 404 -13.04 -7.34 -14.39
N ARG A 405 -13.68 -7.79 -13.31
CA ARG A 405 -13.45 -7.31 -11.94
C ARG A 405 -13.18 -8.52 -11.05
N VAL A 406 -12.02 -8.59 -10.40
CA VAL A 406 -11.61 -9.72 -9.58
C VAL A 406 -11.37 -9.25 -8.15
N GLY A 407 -12.08 -9.86 -7.20
CA GLY A 407 -11.85 -9.64 -5.78
C GLY A 407 -10.75 -10.58 -5.29
N VAL A 408 -9.70 -10.06 -4.67
CA VAL A 408 -8.58 -10.84 -4.14
C VAL A 408 -8.47 -10.62 -2.63
N PRO A 409 -8.48 -11.66 -1.79
CA PRO A 409 -8.24 -11.50 -0.36
C PRO A 409 -6.84 -10.93 -0.11
N GLY A 410 -6.72 -9.81 0.59
CA GLY A 410 -5.40 -9.23 0.87
C GLY A 410 -5.44 -7.84 1.46
N GLU A 411 -4.35 -7.48 2.14
CA GLU A 411 -4.11 -6.12 2.63
C GLU A 411 -3.79 -5.17 1.46
N HIS A 412 -4.18 -3.90 1.59
CA HIS A 412 -4.11 -2.87 0.55
C HIS A 412 -2.76 -2.81 -0.16
N ARG A 413 -1.64 -2.77 0.57
CA ARG A 413 -0.30 -2.81 -0.03
C ARG A 413 0.13 -4.24 -0.38
N GLY A 414 -0.18 -5.20 0.49
CA GLY A 414 0.18 -6.62 0.34
C GLY A 414 -0.35 -7.26 -0.95
N ILE A 415 -1.43 -6.74 -1.53
CA ILE A 415 -1.96 -7.20 -2.82
C ILE A 415 -0.93 -7.08 -3.98
N LEU A 416 0.07 -6.20 -3.85
CA LEU A 416 1.12 -6.02 -4.86
C LEU A 416 2.19 -7.12 -4.85
N CYS A 417 2.28 -7.91 -3.78
CA CYS A 417 3.18 -9.07 -3.68
C CYS A 417 2.42 -10.41 -3.66
N ASP A 418 1.10 -10.39 -3.89
CA ASP A 418 0.26 -11.58 -3.86
C ASP A 418 0.44 -12.44 -5.13
N HIS A 419 0.65 -13.75 -4.92
CA HIS A 419 0.89 -14.70 -6.01
C HIS A 419 -0.33 -14.92 -6.92
N HIS A 420 -1.55 -14.79 -6.39
CA HIS A 420 -2.77 -14.88 -7.18
C HIS A 420 -2.88 -13.65 -8.09
N VAL A 421 -2.58 -12.45 -7.60
CA VAL A 421 -2.49 -11.22 -8.42
C VAL A 421 -1.46 -11.38 -9.52
N PHE A 422 -0.27 -11.91 -9.21
CA PHE A 422 0.76 -12.20 -10.22
C PHE A 422 0.26 -13.11 -11.33
N ARG A 423 -0.48 -14.16 -11.00
CA ARG A 423 -1.06 -15.07 -11.99
C ARG A 423 -2.12 -14.39 -12.85
N ILE A 424 -3.00 -13.57 -12.25
CA ILE A 424 -3.98 -12.76 -12.99
C ILE A 424 -3.28 -11.81 -13.98
N LEU A 425 -2.27 -11.07 -13.50
CA LEU A 425 -1.51 -10.13 -14.32
C LEU A 425 -0.78 -10.84 -15.46
N LYS A 426 -0.11 -11.96 -15.17
CA LYS A 426 0.62 -12.74 -16.18
C LYS A 426 -0.31 -13.17 -17.32
N HIS A 427 -1.51 -13.62 -17.01
CA HIS A 427 -2.52 -13.99 -17.98
C HIS A 427 -3.04 -12.78 -18.78
N TRP A 428 -3.46 -11.69 -18.13
CA TRP A 428 -3.98 -10.50 -18.82
C TRP A 428 -2.94 -9.80 -19.69
N LEU A 429 -1.66 -9.88 -19.31
CA LEU A 429 -0.53 -9.40 -20.10
C LEU A 429 -0.08 -10.38 -21.19
N ARG A 430 -0.63 -11.60 -21.22
CA ARG A 430 -0.23 -12.70 -22.12
C ARG A 430 1.26 -13.05 -22.01
N ALA A 431 1.78 -13.01 -20.78
CA ALA A 431 3.14 -13.38 -20.44
C ALA A 431 3.27 -14.86 -20.05
N ASP A 432 2.20 -15.63 -20.20
CA ASP A 432 2.18 -17.09 -20.24
C ASP A 432 1.30 -17.60 -21.39
N HIS A 433 1.28 -18.93 -21.55
CA HIS A 433 0.49 -19.63 -22.53
C HIS A 433 -0.40 -20.69 -21.86
N ASP A 434 -1.05 -20.33 -20.75
CA ASP A 434 -2.10 -21.18 -20.19
C ASP A 434 -3.47 -20.78 -20.80
N PRO A 435 -3.97 -21.51 -21.82
CA PRO A 435 -5.24 -21.19 -22.45
C PRO A 435 -6.45 -21.58 -21.59
N PHE A 436 -6.26 -22.31 -20.49
CA PHE A 436 -7.32 -22.80 -19.62
C PHE A 436 -7.52 -21.95 -18.36
N TYR A 437 -6.55 -21.11 -18.03
CA TYR A 437 -6.67 -20.19 -16.91
C TYR A 437 -7.75 -19.14 -17.15
N ASN A 438 -8.68 -19.01 -16.20
CA ASN A 438 -9.70 -17.96 -16.19
C ASN A 438 -9.74 -17.29 -14.81
N PRO A 439 -9.30 -16.02 -14.68
CA PRO A 439 -9.22 -15.33 -13.40
C PRO A 439 -10.59 -15.06 -12.76
N LEU A 440 -11.69 -15.11 -13.52
CA LEU A 440 -13.05 -14.97 -12.97
C LEU A 440 -13.53 -16.26 -12.27
N ASN A 441 -12.97 -17.41 -12.66
CA ASN A 441 -13.32 -18.73 -12.13
C ASN A 441 -12.17 -19.34 -11.31
N ASP A 442 -11.10 -18.57 -11.11
CA ASP A 442 -9.95 -18.95 -10.32
C ASP A 442 -10.30 -18.76 -8.85
N TYR A 443 -11.09 -19.71 -8.34
CA TYR A 443 -11.28 -19.86 -6.92
C TYR A 443 -9.97 -20.40 -6.37
N VAL A 444 -9.07 -19.49 -6.00
CA VAL A 444 -8.02 -19.85 -5.06
C VAL A 444 -8.73 -20.22 -3.77
N ILE A 445 -8.97 -21.50 -3.60
CA ILE A 445 -9.06 -22.09 -2.27
C ILE A 445 -7.66 -21.91 -1.71
N LEU A 446 -7.40 -20.74 -1.13
CA LEU A 446 -6.30 -20.61 -0.19
C LEU A 446 -6.61 -21.67 0.87
N PRO A 447 -5.69 -22.61 1.16
CA PRO A 447 -5.76 -23.33 2.42
C PRO A 447 -5.91 -22.24 3.47
N THR A 448 -7.05 -22.22 4.14
CA THR A 448 -7.32 -21.26 5.19
C THR A 448 -6.16 -21.42 6.17
N ALA A 449 -5.49 -20.31 6.47
CA ALA A 449 -4.30 -20.21 7.29
C ALA A 449 -4.25 -21.27 8.40
N PHE A 450 -3.15 -22.04 8.43
CA PHE A 450 -2.60 -22.76 9.60
C PHE A 450 -3.63 -23.17 10.68
N GLU A 451 -3.96 -24.45 10.80
CA GLU A 451 -4.65 -24.97 11.99
C GLU A 451 -3.68 -24.95 13.19
N MET A 452 -3.46 -23.76 13.75
CA MET A 452 -2.88 -23.58 15.08
C MET A 452 -4.03 -23.65 16.09
N GLU A 453 -4.28 -24.85 16.61
CA GLU A 453 -5.17 -24.99 17.77
C GLU A 453 -4.44 -24.49 19.03
N ARG A 454 -5.01 -23.48 19.68
CA ARG A 454 -4.57 -22.99 20.99
C ARG A 454 -5.62 -23.39 22.03
N HIS A 455 -5.23 -24.22 22.96
CA HIS A 455 -6.07 -24.66 24.07
C HIS A 455 -5.47 -24.24 25.40
N GLU A 456 -6.29 -23.66 26.28
CA GLU A 456 -5.94 -23.42 27.69
C GLU A 456 -6.49 -24.57 28.53
N GLU A 457 -5.61 -25.32 29.18
CA GLU A 457 -6.01 -26.37 30.10
C GLU A 457 -5.22 -26.24 31.41
N LYS A 458 -5.92 -25.99 32.53
CA LYS A 458 -5.36 -25.95 33.89
C LYS A 458 -4.13 -25.02 34.06
N GLY A 459 -4.14 -23.84 33.44
CA GLY A 459 -3.08 -22.83 33.59
C GLY A 459 -1.84 -23.07 32.72
N LEU A 460 -1.90 -23.98 31.76
CA LEU A 460 -0.91 -24.12 30.68
C LEU A 460 -1.53 -23.72 29.35
N GLN A 461 -0.79 -22.92 28.58
CA GLN A 461 -1.13 -22.62 27.19
C GLN A 461 -0.43 -23.64 26.30
N VAL A 462 -1.22 -24.44 25.59
CA VAL A 462 -0.72 -25.44 24.63
C VAL A 462 -1.05 -24.97 23.22
N THR A 463 -0.03 -24.87 22.38
CA THR A 463 -0.19 -24.58 20.96
C THR A 463 0.27 -25.78 20.15
N SER A 464 -0.62 -26.35 19.34
CA SER A 464 -0.29 -27.44 18.43
C SER A 464 -0.38 -27.02 16.97
N LEU A 465 0.57 -27.50 16.18
CA LEU A 465 0.66 -27.32 14.74
C LEU A 465 0.77 -28.69 14.09
N LYS A 466 -0.09 -28.97 13.11
CA LYS A 466 -0.05 -30.19 12.32
C LYS A 466 -0.08 -29.85 10.84
N GLU A 467 0.88 -30.39 10.10
CA GLU A 467 0.95 -30.22 8.65
C GLU A 467 1.23 -31.54 7.94
N GLU A 468 0.76 -31.63 6.71
CA GLU A 468 0.98 -32.75 5.82
C GLU A 468 1.20 -32.24 4.39
N TRP A 469 2.31 -32.63 3.77
CA TRP A 469 2.69 -32.25 2.42
C TRP A 469 2.78 -33.48 1.52
N GLU A 470 2.39 -33.35 0.24
CA GLU A 470 2.69 -34.33 -0.82
C GLU A 470 3.71 -33.74 -1.79
N ILE A 471 4.89 -34.35 -1.87
CA ILE A 471 5.95 -33.98 -2.81
C ILE A 471 5.86 -34.91 -4.02
N ILE A 472 5.66 -34.38 -5.22
CA ILE A 472 5.62 -35.15 -6.48
C ILE A 472 7.01 -35.09 -7.13
N SER A 473 7.65 -36.24 -7.32
CA SER A 473 8.96 -36.33 -8.00
C SER A 473 8.83 -36.93 -9.40
N GLU A 474 9.61 -36.44 -10.37
CA GLU A 474 9.58 -36.93 -11.77
C GLU A 474 10.19 -38.33 -11.99
N ASN A 475 10.84 -38.92 -11.00
CA ASN A 475 11.48 -40.24 -11.14
C ASN A 475 10.54 -41.37 -10.67
N GLN A 476 10.18 -42.28 -11.60
CA GLN A 476 9.42 -43.50 -11.32
C GLN A 476 10.32 -44.68 -10.92
N ASP A 477 11.18 -44.49 -9.91
CA ASP A 477 11.90 -45.62 -9.31
C ASP A 477 11.10 -46.16 -8.13
N ASN A 478 10.38 -47.26 -8.36
CA ASN A 478 9.67 -48.01 -7.33
C ASN A 478 10.66 -48.67 -6.36
N LEU A 479 11.00 -48.00 -5.25
CA LEU A 479 11.57 -48.68 -4.09
C LEU A 479 10.45 -49.15 -3.15
N GLY A 480 10.31 -50.47 -3.04
CA GLY A 480 9.36 -51.13 -2.15
C GLY A 480 9.76 -51.04 -0.66
N SER A 481 8.73 -50.79 0.17
CA SER A 481 8.63 -50.99 1.62
C SER A 481 9.86 -50.69 2.49
N GLU A 482 10.13 -49.40 2.72
CA GLU A 482 10.82 -48.98 3.95
C GLU A 482 9.78 -48.48 4.97
N LYS A 483 10.12 -48.52 6.26
CA LYS A 483 9.24 -47.97 7.32
C LYS A 483 9.29 -46.44 7.29
N PRO A 484 8.23 -45.73 7.72
CA PRO A 484 8.26 -44.28 7.80
C PRO A 484 9.43 -43.81 8.68
N PHE A 485 10.19 -42.83 8.17
CA PHE A 485 11.31 -42.24 8.88
C PHE A 485 10.80 -41.14 9.81
N VAL A 486 11.06 -41.27 11.12
CA VAL A 486 10.59 -40.32 12.13
C VAL A 486 11.79 -39.64 12.78
N SER A 487 11.79 -38.32 12.83
CA SER A 487 12.78 -37.51 13.53
C SER A 487 12.10 -36.48 14.43
N SER A 488 12.58 -36.28 15.64
CA SER A 488 12.01 -35.32 16.59
C SER A 488 13.08 -34.42 17.20
N ILE A 489 12.76 -33.14 17.38
CA ILE A 489 13.59 -32.15 18.08
C ILE A 489 12.81 -31.56 19.24
N THR A 490 13.47 -31.31 20.36
CA THR A 490 12.86 -30.69 21.55
C THR A 490 13.75 -29.58 22.06
N VAL A 491 13.18 -28.41 22.32
CA VAL A 491 13.86 -27.22 22.81
C VAL A 491 13.15 -26.72 24.06
N SER A 492 13.89 -26.62 25.16
CA SER A 492 13.40 -26.12 26.44
C SER A 492 14.11 -24.81 26.82
N HIS A 493 13.34 -23.78 27.17
CA HIS A 493 13.87 -22.52 27.68
C HIS A 493 13.47 -22.32 29.15
N ASN A 494 14.48 -22.17 30.02
CA ASN A 494 14.30 -21.78 31.41
C ASN A 494 14.70 -20.31 31.57
N GLY A 495 13.76 -19.44 31.92
CA GLY A 495 14.05 -18.04 32.22
C GLY A 495 15.05 -17.90 33.37
N GLY A 496 16.10 -17.09 33.17
CA GLY A 496 17.14 -16.86 34.17
C GLY A 496 16.66 -16.02 35.36
N ASN A 497 16.99 -16.47 36.58
CA ASN A 497 16.98 -15.79 37.89
C ASN A 497 15.92 -14.68 38.14
N ASN A 498 14.64 -15.07 38.20
CA ASN A 498 13.73 -14.92 39.34
C ASN A 498 12.28 -15.08 38.83
N GLN A 499 11.70 -16.25 39.16
CA GLN A 499 10.28 -16.66 39.02
C GLN A 499 9.67 -16.80 37.60
N SER A 500 9.53 -18.08 37.23
CA SER A 500 8.37 -18.77 36.63
C SER A 500 7.85 -18.39 35.24
N SER A 501 8.67 -18.58 34.19
CA SER A 501 8.14 -19.04 32.90
C SER A 501 9.01 -20.20 32.37
N ARG A 502 8.37 -21.35 32.13
CA ARG A 502 8.99 -22.52 31.51
C ARG A 502 8.27 -22.75 30.19
N ALA A 503 9.02 -22.74 29.09
CA ALA A 503 8.50 -23.00 27.75
C ALA A 503 9.25 -24.20 27.15
N GLU A 504 8.49 -25.19 26.68
CA GLU A 504 9.01 -26.36 25.98
C GLU A 504 8.32 -26.48 24.62
N ALA A 505 9.10 -26.66 23.55
CA ALA A 505 8.60 -26.91 22.22
C ALA A 505 9.19 -28.22 21.69
N CYS A 506 8.34 -29.08 21.16
CA CYS A 506 8.70 -30.34 20.53
C CYS A 506 8.16 -30.36 19.09
N ALA A 507 8.98 -30.75 18.11
CA ALA A 507 8.55 -30.94 16.74
C ALA A 507 8.98 -32.33 16.26
N THR A 508 8.07 -33.03 15.58
CA THR A 508 8.27 -34.38 15.03
C THR A 508 7.95 -34.37 13.54
N ILE A 509 8.90 -34.80 12.72
CA ILE A 509 8.74 -34.98 11.28
C ILE A 509 8.65 -36.47 10.98
N VAL A 510 7.64 -36.88 10.22
CA VAL A 510 7.43 -38.23 9.72
C VAL A 510 7.47 -38.19 8.20
N VAL A 511 8.45 -38.83 7.58
CA VAL A 511 8.51 -39.01 6.13
C VAL A 511 8.00 -40.41 5.81
N HIS A 512 6.87 -40.47 5.11
CA HIS A 512 6.29 -41.74 4.69
C HIS A 512 6.98 -42.28 3.42
N PRO A 513 6.96 -43.60 3.21
CA PRO A 513 7.53 -44.21 2.02
C PRO A 513 6.84 -43.69 0.76
N GLN A 514 7.60 -43.52 -0.31
CA GLN A 514 7.09 -43.01 -1.57
C GLN A 514 6.11 -44.01 -2.20
N ASN A 515 4.96 -43.53 -2.67
CA ASN A 515 3.96 -44.35 -3.36
C ASN A 515 3.48 -43.61 -4.61
N GLU A 516 3.54 -44.27 -5.77
CA GLU A 516 3.14 -43.70 -7.08
C GLU A 516 3.75 -42.32 -7.40
N GLY A 517 5.03 -42.12 -7.07
CA GLY A 517 5.75 -40.87 -7.32
C GLY A 517 5.44 -39.74 -6.33
N LYS A 518 4.57 -39.99 -5.34
CA LYS A 518 4.24 -39.07 -4.26
C LYS A 518 4.94 -39.45 -2.96
N GLN A 519 5.65 -38.50 -2.36
CA GLN A 519 6.26 -38.64 -1.04
C GLN A 519 5.47 -37.79 -0.04
N ARG A 520 4.83 -38.45 0.94
CA ARG A 520 4.04 -37.78 1.98
C ARG A 520 4.93 -37.46 3.18
N VAL A 521 4.94 -36.21 3.63
CA VAL A 521 5.69 -35.75 4.80
C VAL A 521 4.72 -35.12 5.80
N GLU A 522 4.74 -35.57 7.04
CA GLU A 522 3.95 -35.01 8.13
C GLU A 522 4.85 -34.29 9.14
N LEU A 523 4.44 -33.11 9.57
CA LEU A 523 5.07 -32.34 10.65
C LEU A 523 4.05 -32.16 11.77
N ASN A 524 4.40 -32.58 12.97
CA ASN A 524 3.63 -32.32 14.18
C ASN A 524 4.50 -31.53 15.16
N ALA A 525 4.12 -30.30 15.49
CA ALA A 525 4.81 -29.48 16.48
C ALA A 525 3.87 -29.08 17.62
N VAL A 526 4.36 -29.13 18.85
CA VAL A 526 3.61 -28.77 20.05
C VAL A 526 4.50 -27.90 20.92
N SER A 527 3.99 -26.75 21.34
CA SER A 527 4.60 -25.93 22.37
C SER A 527 3.70 -25.83 23.60
N VAL A 528 4.34 -25.79 24.76
CA VAL A 528 3.69 -25.67 26.06
C VAL A 528 4.38 -24.55 26.83
N SER A 529 3.62 -23.53 27.21
CA SER A 529 4.06 -22.45 28.09
C SER A 529 3.21 -22.37 29.35
N VAL A 530 3.86 -22.06 30.47
CA VAL A 530 3.20 -21.74 31.74
C VAL A 530 3.22 -20.22 31.89
N ASP A 531 2.07 -19.58 31.71
CA ASP A 531 1.87 -18.19 32.14
C ASP A 531 1.45 -18.20 33.62
N ALA A 532 2.18 -17.47 34.47
CA ALA A 532 1.85 -17.30 35.88
C ALA A 532 0.93 -16.09 36.09
#